data_AF-A0A662T435-F1
#
_entry.id   AF-A0A662T435-F1
#
_cell.length_a   1.000
_cell.length_b   1.000
_cell.length_c   1.000
_cell.angle_alpha   90.00
_cell.angle_beta   90.00
_cell.angle_gamma   90.00
#
_symmetry.space_group_name_H-M   'P 1'
#
loop_
_entity.id
_entity.type
_entity.pdbx_description
1 polymer ?
#
loop_
_entity_poly.entity_id
_entity_poly.type
_entity_poly.pdbx_seq_one_letter_code
_entity_poly.pdbx_strand_id
1 'polypeptide(L)'
;NLAYLAQYVMDGVEFDSDIIEMYTGSKYAPGAYAWIIPRGGKTANVGVGIRYPYVNESATLRDYLTRFIKEHPIASNKLRNAYPVSMVGGVVPVAPPAEKTVSGRFISLGDSANHVIASLGAGIVTAVVAGVSASEAVYKYLNGEAPLDYYESLWRGFIGRVLEDGYKLRLAIDILTRSDLLIEYGMKILGKKYIWNLVYTKAPKEVDLASLIGRLARDLLS
;
A
#
# COMPACT_ATOMS: atom_id res chain seq x y z
N ASN A 1 -5.04 -2.51 12.22
CA ASN A 1 -4.88 -2.65 10.75
C ASN A 1 -3.49 -2.20 10.35
N LEU A 2 -2.51 -3.11 10.41
CA LEU A 2 -1.11 -2.82 10.09
C LEU A 2 -0.61 -3.80 9.03
N ALA A 3 0.24 -3.34 8.13
CA ALA A 3 1.05 -4.17 7.25
C ALA A 3 2.50 -4.14 7.74
N TYR A 4 3.16 -5.29 7.66
CA TYR A 4 4.54 -5.47 8.12
C TYR A 4 5.42 -5.73 6.91
N LEU A 5 6.53 -5.02 6.81
CA LEU A 5 7.39 -5.05 5.63
C LEU A 5 8.83 -5.41 5.97
N ALA A 6 9.44 -6.20 5.09
CA ALA A 6 10.88 -6.43 5.07
C ALA A 6 11.38 -6.29 3.63
N GLN A 7 12.51 -5.63 3.49
CA GLN A 7 13.11 -5.31 2.22
C GLN A 7 14.62 -5.44 2.30
N TYR A 8 15.23 -6.01 1.27
CA TYR A 8 16.63 -5.81 0.99
C TYR A 8 16.80 -4.73 -0.08
N VAL A 9 17.84 -3.92 0.08
CA VAL A 9 18.49 -3.31 -1.08
C VAL A 9 19.37 -4.40 -1.66
N MET A 10 19.11 -4.83 -2.89
CA MET A 10 19.88 -5.87 -3.57
C MET A 10 20.61 -5.28 -4.76
N ASP A 11 21.82 -5.75 -5.01
CA ASP A 11 22.58 -5.45 -6.22
C ASP A 11 22.75 -6.70 -7.08
N GLY A 12 23.03 -6.53 -8.37
CA GLY A 12 23.11 -7.63 -9.33
C GLY A 12 21.76 -8.20 -9.77
N VAL A 13 20.67 -7.43 -9.64
CA VAL A 13 19.33 -7.85 -10.04
C VAL A 13 19.15 -7.67 -11.56
N GLU A 14 18.50 -8.64 -12.21
CA GLU A 14 18.15 -8.60 -13.63
C GLU A 14 16.70 -8.12 -13.80
N PHE A 15 16.49 -6.81 -13.97
CA PHE A 15 15.17 -6.19 -14.14
C PHE A 15 15.16 -5.19 -15.30
N ASP A 16 13.95 -4.79 -15.73
CA ASP A 16 13.75 -3.62 -16.57
C ASP A 16 13.72 -2.36 -15.68
N SER A 17 14.64 -1.42 -15.92
CA SER A 17 14.82 -0.25 -15.05
C SER A 17 13.63 0.71 -15.05
N ASP A 18 12.75 0.61 -16.05
CA ASP A 18 11.59 1.48 -16.20
C ASP A 18 10.32 0.88 -15.59
N ILE A 19 10.42 -0.33 -15.02
CA ILE A 19 9.27 -1.09 -14.53
C ILE A 19 9.37 -1.30 -13.02
N ILE A 20 8.32 -0.87 -12.31
CA ILE A 20 8.05 -1.31 -10.94
C ILE A 20 7.23 -2.59 -11.01
N GLU A 21 7.72 -3.64 -10.36
CA GLU A 21 7.07 -4.93 -10.33
C GLU A 21 6.40 -5.17 -8.99
N MET A 22 5.13 -5.60 -9.03
CA MET A 22 4.35 -5.94 -7.86
C MET A 22 3.83 -7.37 -8.00
N TYR A 23 3.95 -8.15 -6.94
CA TYR A 23 3.64 -9.57 -6.92
C TYR A 23 2.64 -9.87 -5.82
N THR A 24 1.51 -10.48 -6.17
CA THR A 24 0.45 -10.85 -5.22
C THR A 24 0.37 -12.36 -5.06
N GLY A 25 -0.13 -12.82 -3.92
CA GLY A 25 -0.42 -14.24 -3.69
C GLY A 25 -0.10 -14.64 -2.26
N SER A 26 -0.95 -15.49 -1.70
CA SER A 26 -0.90 -15.93 -0.30
C SER A 26 0.43 -16.60 0.06
N LYS A 27 1.04 -17.31 -0.89
CA LYS A 27 2.33 -18.00 -0.71
C LYS A 27 3.50 -17.05 -0.45
N TYR A 28 3.50 -15.85 -1.01
CA TYR A 28 4.66 -14.93 -0.99
C TYR A 28 4.42 -13.63 -0.24
N ALA A 29 3.18 -13.11 -0.24
CA ALA A 29 2.83 -11.83 0.37
C ALA A 29 1.37 -11.83 0.87
N PRO A 30 1.03 -12.63 1.89
CA PRO A 30 -0.34 -12.80 2.36
C PRO A 30 -0.97 -11.47 2.82
N GLY A 31 -2.11 -11.14 2.21
CA GLY A 31 -2.87 -9.92 2.50
C GLY A 31 -2.23 -8.62 2.01
N ALA A 32 -1.13 -8.69 1.25
CA ALA A 32 -0.42 -7.54 0.69
C ALA A 32 0.27 -7.94 -0.63
N TYR A 33 1.48 -7.43 -0.90
CA TYR A 33 2.24 -7.71 -2.11
C TYR A 33 3.75 -7.68 -1.85
N ALA A 34 4.50 -8.36 -2.71
CA ALA A 34 5.95 -8.25 -2.83
C ALA A 34 6.31 -7.31 -3.99
N TRP A 35 7.54 -6.80 -4.01
CA TRP A 35 7.97 -5.85 -5.02
C TRP A 35 9.43 -5.99 -5.42
N ILE A 36 9.72 -5.53 -6.65
CA ILE A 36 11.05 -5.20 -7.13
C ILE A 36 10.95 -3.77 -7.68
N ILE A 37 11.60 -2.81 -7.01
CA ILE A 37 11.61 -1.39 -7.38
C ILE A 37 13.04 -1.00 -7.76
N PRO A 38 13.31 -0.70 -9.05
CA PRO A 38 14.62 -0.23 -9.51
C PRO A 38 15.12 1.01 -8.76
N ARG A 39 16.43 1.06 -8.46
CA ARG A 39 17.12 2.24 -7.88
C ARG A 39 18.19 2.85 -8.78
N GLY A 40 18.36 2.29 -9.99
CA GLY A 40 19.43 2.63 -10.91
C GLY A 40 20.54 1.58 -10.95
N GLY A 41 21.24 1.48 -12.08
CA GLY A 41 22.21 0.41 -12.32
C GLY A 41 21.54 -0.96 -12.24
N LYS A 42 22.16 -1.91 -11.52
CA LYS A 42 21.61 -3.23 -11.22
C LYS A 42 21.07 -3.35 -9.78
N THR A 43 20.81 -2.21 -9.14
CA THR A 43 20.35 -2.15 -7.76
C THR A 43 18.84 -1.98 -7.70
N ALA A 44 18.17 -2.74 -6.85
CA ALA A 44 16.74 -2.62 -6.59
C ALA A 44 16.39 -2.80 -5.11
N ASN A 45 15.27 -2.20 -4.73
CA ASN A 45 14.57 -2.54 -3.51
C ASN A 45 13.73 -3.80 -3.75
N VAL A 46 14.04 -4.88 -3.05
CA VAL A 46 13.35 -6.18 -3.17
C VAL A 46 12.74 -6.50 -1.82
N GLY A 47 11.41 -6.52 -1.75
CA GLY A 47 10.73 -6.62 -0.47
C GLY A 47 9.39 -7.32 -0.54
N VAL A 48 8.88 -7.64 0.65
CA VAL A 48 7.56 -8.23 0.86
C VAL A 48 6.82 -7.44 1.94
N GLY A 49 5.52 -7.27 1.73
CA GLY A 49 4.57 -6.87 2.75
C GLY A 49 3.71 -8.05 3.13
N ILE A 50 3.37 -8.18 4.42
CA ILE A 50 2.39 -9.15 4.89
C ILE A 50 1.40 -8.51 5.86
N ARG A 51 0.25 -9.14 6.02
CA ARG A 51 -0.71 -8.82 7.09
C ARG A 51 -1.04 -10.08 7.86
N TYR A 52 -0.75 -10.07 9.17
CA TYR A 52 -0.91 -11.25 10.04
C TYR A 52 -2.30 -11.92 10.01
N PRO A 53 -3.43 -11.21 9.85
CA PRO A 53 -4.72 -11.89 9.69
C PRO A 53 -4.84 -12.82 8.48
N TYR A 54 -3.93 -12.72 7.50
CA TYR A 54 -3.88 -13.54 6.30
C TYR A 54 -2.73 -14.56 6.31
N VAL A 55 -1.90 -14.55 7.36
CA VAL A 55 -0.82 -15.53 7.54
C VAL A 55 -1.42 -16.79 8.14
N ASN A 56 -1.32 -17.91 7.42
CA ASN A 56 -1.94 -19.19 7.78
C ASN A 56 -0.92 -20.28 8.15
N GLU A 57 0.35 -19.90 8.32
CA GLU A 57 1.46 -20.78 8.62
C GLU A 57 2.36 -20.16 9.70
N SER A 58 3.18 -20.99 10.34
CA SER A 58 4.22 -20.52 11.25
C SER A 58 5.43 -20.01 10.47
N ALA A 59 5.26 -18.88 9.77
CA ALA A 59 6.31 -18.22 9.00
C ALA A 59 6.53 -16.79 9.51
N THR A 60 7.78 -16.40 9.60
CA THR A 60 8.18 -15.02 9.87
C THR A 60 8.11 -14.19 8.59
N LEU A 61 8.09 -12.87 8.76
CA LEU A 61 8.22 -11.93 7.64
C LEU A 61 9.50 -12.16 6.82
N ARG A 62 10.59 -12.60 7.46
CA ARG A 62 11.85 -12.94 6.77
C ARG A 62 11.73 -14.22 5.95
N ASP A 63 10.92 -15.18 6.39
CA ASP A 63 10.66 -16.41 5.64
C ASP A 63 9.90 -16.11 4.35
N TYR A 64 8.89 -15.24 4.40
CA TYR A 64 8.21 -14.75 3.19
C TYR A 64 9.16 -14.04 2.23
N LEU A 65 10.01 -13.15 2.74
CA LEU A 65 11.02 -12.47 1.91
C LEU A 65 11.98 -13.45 1.26
N THR A 66 12.48 -14.43 2.03
CA THR A 66 13.40 -15.45 1.53
C THR A 66 12.73 -16.34 0.49
N ARG A 67 11.49 -16.77 0.73
CA ARG A 67 10.69 -17.56 -0.20
C ARG A 67 10.41 -16.79 -1.48
N PHE A 68 10.06 -15.50 -1.40
CA PHE A 68 9.86 -14.66 -2.57
C PHE A 68 11.14 -14.59 -3.43
N ILE A 69 12.29 -14.34 -2.80
CA ILE A 69 13.57 -14.22 -3.50
C ILE A 69 14.00 -15.55 -4.14
N LYS A 70 13.82 -16.68 -3.44
CA LYS A 70 14.39 -17.97 -3.87
C LYS A 70 13.45 -18.84 -4.69
N GLU A 71 12.13 -18.74 -4.45
CA GLU A 71 11.18 -19.73 -4.95
C GLU A 71 10.10 -19.14 -5.86
N HIS A 72 9.93 -17.81 -5.91
CA HIS A 72 8.91 -17.21 -6.75
C HIS A 72 9.22 -17.47 -8.24
N PRO A 73 8.30 -18.04 -9.04
CA PRO A 73 8.60 -18.58 -10.38
C PRO A 73 9.15 -17.55 -11.38
N ILE A 74 8.81 -16.28 -11.19
CA ILE A 74 9.30 -15.17 -12.02
C ILE A 74 10.45 -14.42 -11.32
N ALA A 75 10.19 -13.84 -10.14
CA ALA A 75 11.18 -13.05 -9.40
C ALA A 75 12.49 -13.80 -9.09
N SER A 76 12.46 -15.10 -8.78
CA SER A 76 13.70 -15.83 -8.42
C SER A 76 14.71 -15.88 -9.57
N ASN A 77 14.24 -15.93 -10.82
CA ASN A 77 15.11 -15.89 -11.99
C ASN A 77 15.83 -14.53 -12.12
N LYS A 78 15.14 -13.44 -11.80
CA LYS A 78 15.68 -12.07 -11.80
C LYS A 78 16.67 -11.83 -10.66
N LEU A 79 16.48 -12.55 -9.55
CA LEU A 79 17.21 -12.40 -8.30
C LEU A 79 18.32 -13.45 -8.11
N ARG A 80 18.49 -14.39 -9.05
CA ARG A 80 19.41 -15.53 -8.96
C ARG A 80 20.86 -15.12 -8.70
N ASN A 81 21.31 -14.04 -9.33
CA ASN A 81 22.67 -13.51 -9.20
C ASN A 81 22.75 -12.31 -8.23
N ALA A 82 21.62 -11.95 -7.63
CA ALA A 82 21.53 -10.77 -6.79
C ALA A 82 21.95 -11.07 -5.35
N TYR A 83 22.52 -10.07 -4.69
CA TYR A 83 22.99 -10.18 -3.31
C TYR A 83 22.52 -8.98 -2.47
N PRO A 84 22.20 -9.18 -1.18
CA PRO A 84 21.73 -8.10 -0.32
C PRO A 84 22.89 -7.17 0.07
N VAL A 85 22.66 -5.86 -0.05
CA VAL A 85 23.57 -4.78 0.37
C VAL A 85 23.17 -4.25 1.75
N SER A 86 21.86 -4.11 1.98
CA SER A 86 21.32 -3.67 3.27
C SER A 86 19.89 -4.18 3.45
N MET A 87 19.41 -4.15 4.69
CA MET A 87 18.06 -4.57 5.04
C MET A 87 17.30 -3.46 5.74
N VAL A 88 16.02 -3.32 5.41
CA VAL A 88 15.08 -2.39 6.03
C VAL A 88 13.82 -3.17 6.40
N GLY A 89 13.29 -2.88 7.59
CA GLY A 89 12.00 -3.37 8.04
C GLY A 89 11.12 -2.21 8.51
N GLY A 90 9.82 -2.43 8.57
CA GLY A 90 8.88 -1.39 8.97
C GLY A 90 7.45 -1.87 9.15
N VAL A 91 6.62 -0.94 9.59
CA VAL A 91 5.19 -1.14 9.79
C VAL A 91 4.46 0.00 9.10
N VAL A 92 3.44 -0.32 8.31
CA VAL A 92 2.61 0.66 7.60
C VAL A 92 1.19 0.63 8.15
N PRO A 93 0.63 1.77 8.58
CA PRO A 93 -0.78 1.87 8.93
C PRO A 93 -1.64 1.76 7.66
N VAL A 94 -2.47 0.71 7.59
CA VAL A 94 -3.43 0.49 6.49
C VAL A 94 -4.86 0.59 7.02
N ALA A 95 -5.07 1.61 7.86
CA ALA A 95 -6.30 1.93 8.58
C ALA A 95 -7.08 3.04 7.85
N PRO A 96 -8.35 3.33 8.21
CA PRO A 96 -8.99 4.55 7.74
C PRO A 96 -8.21 5.79 8.23
N PRO A 97 -8.31 6.93 7.52
CA PRO A 97 -7.71 8.18 7.99
C PRO A 97 -8.24 8.53 9.38
N ALA A 98 -7.39 9.14 10.22
CA ALA A 98 -7.77 9.47 11.59
C ALA A 98 -8.98 10.43 11.62
N GLU A 99 -9.92 10.19 12.53
CA GLU A 99 -11.09 11.05 12.73
C GLU A 99 -10.69 12.42 13.30
N LYS A 100 -9.69 12.42 14.18
CA LYS A 100 -9.13 13.62 14.80
C LYS A 100 -7.61 13.54 14.81
N THR A 101 -6.97 14.59 14.33
CA THR A 101 -5.53 14.76 14.21
C THR A 101 -5.01 15.95 15.03
N VAL A 102 -5.89 16.79 15.57
CA VAL A 102 -5.54 17.89 16.49
C VAL A 102 -6.08 17.64 17.90
N SER A 103 -5.29 17.93 18.92
CA SER A 103 -5.75 17.94 20.32
C SER A 103 -5.00 18.99 21.13
N GLY A 104 -5.70 20.02 21.61
CA GLY A 104 -5.08 21.13 22.34
C GLY A 104 -4.01 21.83 21.49
N ARG A 105 -2.74 21.67 21.87
CA ARG A 105 -1.57 22.22 21.17
C ARG A 105 -0.77 21.16 20.38
N PHE A 106 -1.37 20.00 20.12
CA PHE A 106 -0.75 18.89 19.42
C PHE A 106 -1.39 18.67 18.05
N ILE A 107 -0.55 18.43 17.04
CA ILE A 107 -0.92 18.00 15.68
C ILE A 107 -0.26 16.64 15.41
N SER A 108 -1.04 15.67 14.93
CA SER A 108 -0.56 14.42 14.35
C SER A 108 -0.60 14.49 12.82
N LEU A 109 0.43 13.97 12.14
CA LEU A 109 0.51 13.97 10.68
C LEU A 109 1.32 12.79 10.14
N GLY A 110 1.16 12.47 8.85
CA GLY A 110 1.87 11.34 8.24
C GLY A 110 1.39 10.00 8.79
N ASP A 111 2.31 9.07 8.99
CA ASP A 111 1.99 7.73 9.49
C ASP A 111 1.31 7.75 10.87
N SER A 112 1.65 8.72 11.74
CA SER A 112 1.02 8.85 13.06
C SER A 112 -0.45 9.27 13.01
N ALA A 113 -0.92 9.77 11.87
CA ALA A 113 -2.29 10.20 11.61
C ALA A 113 -3.03 9.31 10.61
N ASN A 114 -2.48 8.14 10.27
CA ASN A 114 -2.99 7.27 9.20
C ASN A 114 -3.11 8.00 7.84
N HIS A 115 -2.17 8.88 7.51
CA HIS A 115 -2.14 9.54 6.20
C HIS A 115 -1.56 8.66 5.09
N VAL A 116 -1.57 7.34 5.25
CA VAL A 116 -1.15 6.40 4.21
C VAL A 116 -2.34 6.05 3.32
N ILE A 117 -2.13 6.04 2.01
CA ILE A 117 -3.10 5.51 1.05
C ILE A 117 -3.17 3.99 1.25
N ALA A 118 -4.17 3.53 2.00
CA ALA A 118 -4.20 2.18 2.57
C ALA A 118 -4.22 1.04 1.53
N SER A 119 -4.71 1.28 0.32
CA SER A 119 -4.68 0.29 -0.77
C SER A 119 -3.30 0.10 -1.41
N LEU A 120 -2.41 1.09 -1.28
CA LEU A 120 -1.10 1.14 -1.93
C LEU A 120 0.06 1.10 -0.94
N GLY A 121 -0.20 1.28 0.36
CA GLY A 121 0.87 1.47 1.35
C GLY A 121 1.73 2.73 1.11
N ALA A 122 1.23 3.69 0.32
CA ALA A 122 1.97 4.89 -0.05
C ALA A 122 1.66 6.05 0.90
N GLY A 123 2.68 6.55 1.62
CA GLY A 123 2.54 7.60 2.64
C GLY A 123 3.42 8.83 2.47
N ILE A 124 4.47 8.79 1.63
CA ILE A 124 5.46 9.87 1.56
C ILE A 124 4.83 11.18 1.07
N VAL A 125 4.14 11.15 -0.07
CA VAL A 125 3.54 12.35 -0.68
C VAL A 125 2.44 12.92 0.22
N THR A 126 1.59 12.07 0.78
CA THR A 126 0.51 12.48 1.68
C THR A 126 1.06 13.02 3.01
N ALA A 127 2.15 12.48 3.54
CA ALA A 127 2.83 13.05 4.71
C ALA A 127 3.42 14.44 4.42
N VAL A 128 4.02 14.65 3.25
CA VAL A 128 4.50 15.98 2.83
C VAL A 128 3.35 16.99 2.74
N VAL A 129 2.25 16.63 2.07
CA VAL A 129 1.08 17.50 1.96
C VAL A 129 0.47 17.82 3.33
N ALA A 130 0.42 16.83 4.23
CA ALA A 130 0.00 17.05 5.60
C ALA A 130 0.96 17.97 6.37
N GLY A 131 2.27 17.85 6.15
CA GLY A 131 3.27 18.76 6.70
C GLY A 131 3.06 20.22 6.27
N VAL A 132 2.79 20.46 4.98
CA VAL A 132 2.46 21.79 4.45
C VAL A 132 1.16 22.33 5.05
N SER A 133 0.16 21.48 5.19
CA SER A 133 -1.11 21.83 5.83
C SER A 133 -0.93 22.19 7.31
N ALA A 134 -0.09 21.44 8.03
CA ALA A 134 0.23 21.71 9.42
C ALA A 134 1.00 23.02 9.58
N SER A 135 1.96 23.32 8.70
CA SER A 135 2.70 24.59 8.76
C SER A 135 1.80 25.80 8.56
N GLU A 136 0.85 25.72 7.62
CA GLU A 136 -0.13 26.80 7.40
C GLU A 136 -1.04 27.00 8.62
N ALA A 137 -1.56 25.91 9.19
CA ALA A 137 -2.41 25.98 10.38
C ALA A 137 -1.66 26.56 11.59
N VAL A 138 -0.41 26.15 11.80
CA VAL A 138 0.44 26.69 12.88
C VAL A 138 0.72 28.17 12.66
N TYR A 139 1.05 28.58 11.43
CA TYR A 139 1.28 29.98 11.10
C TYR A 139 0.06 30.85 11.42
N LYS A 140 -1.14 30.44 10.98
CA LYS A 140 -2.38 31.17 11.25
C LYS A 140 -2.73 31.19 12.74
N TYR A 141 -2.51 30.09 13.45
CA TYR A 141 -2.73 30.01 14.89
C TYR A 141 -1.84 30.97 15.67
N LEU A 142 -0.55 31.06 15.34
CA LEU A 142 0.39 31.95 16.01
C LEU A 142 0.09 33.43 15.75
N ASN A 143 -0.51 33.77 14.60
CA ASN A 143 -0.94 35.13 14.27
C ASN A 143 -2.35 35.47 14.79
N GLY A 144 -3.04 34.53 15.46
CA GLY A 144 -4.41 34.73 15.93
C GLY A 144 -5.46 34.79 14.81
N GLU A 145 -5.12 34.30 13.61
CA GLU A 145 -5.99 34.31 12.43
C GLU A 145 -6.96 33.12 12.37
N ALA A 146 -6.57 31.98 12.94
CA ALA A 146 -7.37 30.75 12.95
C ALA A 146 -7.05 29.88 14.16
N PRO A 147 -7.98 29.05 14.64
CA PRO A 147 -7.68 28.02 15.63
C PRO A 147 -6.78 26.92 15.05
N LEU A 148 -6.06 26.18 15.90
CA LEU A 148 -5.11 25.13 15.47
C LEU A 148 -5.80 23.97 14.73
N ASP A 149 -7.07 23.70 15.05
CA ASP A 149 -7.89 22.69 14.39
C ASP A 149 -8.26 23.06 12.94
N TYR A 150 -7.93 24.26 12.46
CA TYR A 150 -7.96 24.61 11.04
C TYR A 150 -7.12 23.63 10.19
N TYR A 151 -6.09 23.01 10.78
CA TYR A 151 -5.35 21.91 10.17
C TYR A 151 -6.26 20.80 9.64
N GLU A 152 -7.32 20.43 10.38
CA GLU A 152 -8.26 19.38 9.99
C GLU A 152 -8.91 19.68 8.65
N SER A 153 -9.32 20.93 8.44
CA SER A 153 -9.92 21.36 7.18
C SER A 153 -8.93 21.32 6.02
N LEU A 154 -7.67 21.74 6.26
CA LEU A 154 -6.63 21.78 5.24
C LEU A 154 -6.28 20.38 4.73
N TRP A 155 -5.86 19.47 5.62
CA TRP A 155 -5.40 18.15 5.16
C TRP A 155 -6.56 17.35 4.56
N ARG A 156 -7.79 17.48 5.10
CA ARG A 156 -8.98 16.82 4.51
C ARG A 156 -9.28 17.35 3.11
N GLY A 157 -9.11 18.65 2.90
CA GLY A 157 -9.27 19.29 1.59
C GLY A 157 -8.27 18.78 0.54
N PHE A 158 -7.02 18.54 0.93
CA PHE A 158 -5.98 18.11 -0.01
C PHE A 158 -5.91 16.59 -0.20
N ILE A 159 -5.95 15.81 0.88
CA ILE A 159 -5.71 14.36 0.85
C ILE A 159 -6.82 13.52 1.47
N GLY A 160 -7.86 14.12 2.07
CA GLY A 160 -8.93 13.36 2.75
C GLY A 160 -9.60 12.35 1.83
N ARG A 161 -10.03 12.79 0.64
CA ARG A 161 -10.71 11.92 -0.32
C ARG A 161 -9.85 10.74 -0.78
N VAL A 162 -8.57 10.96 -1.08
CA VAL A 162 -7.69 9.89 -1.56
C VAL A 162 -7.43 8.84 -0.47
N LEU A 163 -7.34 9.27 0.80
CA LEU A 163 -7.19 8.36 1.93
C LEU A 163 -8.46 7.53 2.16
N GLU A 164 -9.63 8.16 2.10
CA GLU A 164 -10.92 7.46 2.24
C GLU A 164 -11.16 6.45 1.11
N ASP A 165 -10.96 6.87 -0.14
CA ASP A 165 -11.15 6.01 -1.30
C ASP A 165 -10.11 4.88 -1.32
N GLY A 166 -8.86 5.16 -0.92
CA GLY A 166 -7.83 4.15 -0.70
C GLY A 166 -8.22 3.12 0.37
N TYR A 167 -8.85 3.56 1.46
CA TYR A 167 -9.32 2.64 2.51
C TYR A 167 -10.50 1.76 2.04
N LYS A 168 -11.47 2.33 1.32
CA LYS A 168 -12.57 1.57 0.70
C LYS A 168 -12.05 0.56 -0.30
N LEU A 169 -11.07 0.95 -1.11
CA LEU A 169 -10.47 0.04 -2.07
C LEU A 169 -9.72 -1.10 -1.37
N ARG A 170 -8.96 -0.79 -0.33
CA ARG A 170 -8.30 -1.80 0.51
C ARG A 170 -9.31 -2.80 1.09
N LEU A 171 -10.50 -2.38 1.53
CA LEU A 171 -11.56 -3.29 1.97
C LEU A 171 -12.01 -4.28 0.88
N ALA A 172 -12.06 -3.85 -0.38
CA ALA A 172 -12.35 -4.77 -1.50
C ALA A 172 -11.17 -5.70 -1.80
N ILE A 173 -9.93 -5.19 -1.77
CA ILE A 173 -8.73 -6.01 -1.93
C ILE A 173 -8.68 -7.10 -0.84
N ASP A 174 -9.02 -6.77 0.40
CA ASP A 174 -9.10 -7.70 1.54
C ASP A 174 -10.02 -8.90 1.30
N ILE A 175 -11.05 -8.75 0.46
CA ILE A 175 -11.95 -9.84 0.05
C ILE A 175 -11.25 -10.72 -0.98
N LEU A 176 -10.62 -10.09 -1.99
CA LEU A 176 -9.89 -10.80 -3.04
C LEU A 176 -8.71 -11.59 -2.47
N THR A 177 -7.95 -11.02 -1.54
CA THR A 177 -6.75 -11.65 -0.96
C THR A 177 -7.06 -12.83 -0.02
N ARG A 178 -8.32 -13.21 0.17
CA ARG A 178 -8.70 -14.41 0.94
C ARG A 178 -8.39 -15.70 0.19
N SER A 179 -8.28 -15.66 -1.13
CA SER A 179 -8.01 -16.83 -1.96
C SER A 179 -7.28 -16.42 -3.23
N ASP A 180 -6.22 -17.16 -3.58
CA ASP A 180 -5.47 -16.89 -4.80
C ASP A 180 -6.34 -17.04 -6.06
N LEU A 181 -7.39 -17.88 -6.01
CA LEU A 181 -8.38 -17.99 -7.08
C LEU A 181 -9.17 -16.68 -7.25
N LEU A 182 -9.56 -16.03 -6.16
CA LEU A 182 -10.26 -14.73 -6.20
C LEU A 182 -9.35 -13.62 -6.71
N ILE A 183 -8.07 -13.64 -6.34
CA ILE A 183 -7.07 -12.73 -6.90
C ILE A 183 -7.01 -12.92 -8.42
N GLU A 184 -6.92 -14.16 -8.90
CA GLU A 184 -6.84 -14.45 -10.34
C GLU A 184 -8.09 -13.99 -11.10
N TYR A 185 -9.29 -14.32 -10.60
CA TYR A 185 -10.55 -13.84 -11.19
C TYR A 185 -10.66 -12.31 -11.15
N GLY A 186 -10.32 -11.70 -10.02
CA GLY A 186 -10.32 -10.24 -9.86
C GLY A 186 -9.40 -9.58 -10.88
N MET A 187 -8.18 -10.09 -11.06
CA MET A 187 -7.22 -9.60 -12.05
C MET A 187 -7.73 -9.76 -13.48
N LYS A 188 -8.38 -10.89 -13.83
CA LYS A 188 -8.98 -11.11 -15.15
C LYS A 188 -10.12 -10.12 -15.44
N ILE A 189 -10.97 -9.85 -14.45
CA ILE A 189 -12.13 -8.94 -14.60
C ILE A 189 -11.66 -7.48 -14.67
N LEU A 190 -10.72 -7.08 -13.82
CA LEU A 190 -10.16 -5.72 -13.82
C LEU A 190 -9.37 -5.45 -15.10
N GLY A 191 -8.62 -6.42 -15.60
CA GLY A 191 -7.77 -6.27 -16.78
C GLY A 191 -6.80 -5.07 -16.68
N LYS A 192 -6.07 -4.79 -17.76
CA LYS A 192 -5.10 -3.67 -17.78
C LYS A 192 -5.75 -2.30 -17.59
N LYS A 193 -6.98 -2.12 -18.07
CA LYS A 193 -7.68 -0.82 -18.07
C LYS A 193 -8.07 -0.35 -16.65
N TYR A 194 -8.52 -1.26 -15.79
CA TYR A 194 -8.97 -0.89 -14.44
C TYR A 194 -7.87 -1.03 -13.38
N ILE A 195 -6.80 -1.81 -13.63
CA ILE A 195 -5.60 -1.81 -12.76
C ILE A 195 -4.96 -0.42 -12.70
N TRP A 196 -4.91 0.31 -13.82
CA TRP A 196 -4.43 1.69 -13.82
C TRP A 196 -5.22 2.60 -12.87
N ASN A 197 -6.54 2.43 -12.82
CA ASN A 197 -7.41 3.20 -11.92
C ASN A 197 -7.14 2.86 -10.44
N LEU A 198 -6.83 1.61 -10.13
CA LEU A 198 -6.45 1.16 -8.78
C LEU A 198 -5.13 1.77 -8.31
N VAL A 199 -4.12 1.82 -9.18
CA VAL A 199 -2.80 2.41 -8.88
C VAL A 199 -2.92 3.91 -8.64
N TYR A 200 -3.79 4.62 -9.37
CA TYR A 200 -4.02 6.05 -9.15
C TYR A 200 -5.10 6.36 -8.11
N THR A 201 -5.61 5.36 -7.39
CA THR A 201 -6.73 5.51 -6.44
C THR A 201 -7.95 6.24 -7.01
N LYS A 202 -8.13 6.18 -8.33
CA LYS A 202 -9.37 6.57 -8.98
C LYS A 202 -10.26 5.35 -8.91
N ALA A 203 -11.21 5.32 -7.97
CA ALA A 203 -12.28 4.32 -8.07
C ALA A 203 -12.87 4.43 -9.50
N PRO A 204 -12.92 3.35 -10.29
CA PRO A 204 -13.48 3.44 -11.63
C PRO A 204 -14.90 3.96 -11.49
N LYS A 205 -15.22 5.09 -12.13
CA LYS A 205 -16.57 5.68 -12.06
C LYS A 205 -17.65 4.71 -12.56
N GLU A 206 -17.27 3.70 -13.35
CA GLU A 206 -18.17 2.66 -13.87
C GLU A 206 -18.10 1.30 -13.14
N VAL A 207 -17.22 1.13 -12.14
CA VAL A 207 -17.18 -0.14 -11.37
C VAL A 207 -17.82 0.12 -10.02
N ASP A 208 -19.14 -0.08 -9.97
CA ASP A 208 -19.83 -0.25 -8.71
C ASP A 208 -19.20 -1.45 -8.00
N LEU A 209 -18.52 -1.19 -6.90
CA LEU A 209 -17.83 -2.18 -6.08
C LEU A 209 -18.81 -3.26 -5.61
N ALA A 210 -20.08 -2.89 -5.39
CA ALA A 210 -21.15 -3.83 -5.06
C ALA A 210 -21.51 -4.71 -6.27
N SER A 211 -21.50 -4.18 -7.48
CA SER A 211 -21.70 -4.95 -8.71
C SER A 211 -20.54 -5.92 -8.98
N LEU A 212 -19.29 -5.54 -8.68
CA LEU A 212 -18.11 -6.40 -8.83
C LEU A 212 -18.15 -7.55 -7.81
N ILE A 213 -18.43 -7.24 -6.54
CA ILE A 213 -18.60 -8.23 -5.47
C ILE A 213 -19.79 -9.15 -5.78
N GLY A 214 -20.90 -8.60 -6.29
CA GLY A 214 -22.09 -9.36 -6.67
C GLY A 214 -21.91 -10.22 -7.93
N ARG A 215 -21.01 -9.86 -8.85
CA ARG A 215 -20.60 -10.73 -9.97
C ARG A 215 -19.70 -11.86 -9.47
N LEU A 216 -18.69 -11.54 -8.67
CA LEU A 216 -17.81 -12.54 -8.04
C LEU A 216 -18.60 -13.56 -7.21
N ALA A 217 -19.61 -13.12 -6.44
CA ALA A 217 -20.44 -14.02 -5.64
C ALA A 217 -21.33 -14.95 -6.49
N ARG A 218 -21.79 -14.52 -7.67
CA ARG A 218 -22.60 -15.36 -8.58
C ARG A 218 -21.76 -16.41 -9.28
N ASP A 219 -20.59 -16.03 -9.76
CA ASP A 219 -19.70 -16.93 -10.51
C ASP A 219 -19.00 -17.98 -9.60
N LEU A 220 -18.90 -17.72 -8.29
CA LEU A 220 -18.40 -18.70 -7.31
C LEU A 220 -19.45 -19.71 -6.84
N LEU A 221 -20.74 -19.44 -7.10
CA LEU A 221 -21.87 -20.27 -6.67
C LEU A 221 -22.49 -21.07 -7.83
N SER A 222 -21.98 -20.90 -9.05
CA SER A 222 -22.33 -21.66 -10.27
C SER A 222 -21.25 -22.66 -10.62
#